data_AF-A0AAJ4RCH4-F1
#
_entry.id   AF-A0AAJ4RCH4-F1
#
_cell.length_a   1.000
_cell.length_b   1.000
_cell.length_c   1.000
_cell.angle_alpha   90.00
_cell.angle_beta   90.00
_cell.angle_gamma   90.00
#
_symmetry.space_group_name_H-M   'P 1'
#
loop_
_entity.id
_entity.type
_entity.pdbx_description
1 polymer ?
#
loop_
_entity_poly.entity_id
_entity_poly.type
_entity_poly.pdbx_seq_one_letter_code
_entity_poly.pdbx_strand_id
1 'polypeptide(L)'
;MEKGDKKNLLDLLSDEEFFEVIKNDFFPHIDQKIKNLSGYSGVYIDFENFWYSVLDFAEDFLSRYDFEEKDETEEEKRIRQEKNQKTIEFIKKFLDEKIDLLIEKINDKYKTQVRFIKAYADFSNLYAVKEMKEYGFNIIDFLRRKGIQTITPYVRGYKDMSDRALILGVVEDLLHENENISKIFILAGDIDYYPLFEFISHNYRKDFFILSFKSVLSREYYKIFFMKNRIVELDNLVFDFDLDSKELRKHKKEKCFKDFMIAKDIRYPIKEENLKKTAENLGKHYYLNFSEKEVKELSDKFLNSRS
;
A
#
# COMPACT_ATOMS: atom_id res chain seq x y z
N MET A 1 -11.93 -47.29 -0.26
CA MET A 1 -11.33 -46.21 -1.08
C MET A 1 -11.26 -44.98 -0.20
N GLU A 2 -10.15 -44.83 0.51
CA GLU A 2 -9.90 -43.68 1.38
C GLU A 2 -9.64 -42.43 0.53
N LYS A 3 -10.33 -41.34 0.86
CA LYS A 3 -10.04 -40.01 0.35
C LYS A 3 -8.75 -39.54 1.01
N GLY A 4 -7.62 -39.78 0.35
CA GLY A 4 -6.35 -39.19 0.74
C GLY A 4 -6.36 -37.70 0.43
N ASP A 5 -6.23 -36.88 1.47
CA ASP A 5 -5.94 -35.46 1.38
C ASP A 5 -4.70 -35.23 0.49
N LYS A 6 -4.92 -34.73 -0.73
CA LYS A 6 -3.84 -34.15 -1.51
C LYS A 6 -3.50 -32.79 -0.92
N LYS A 7 -2.68 -32.76 0.13
CA LYS A 7 -1.94 -31.54 0.49
C LYS A 7 -1.10 -31.13 -0.73
N ASN A 8 -1.20 -29.88 -1.13
CA ASN A 8 -0.38 -29.35 -2.21
C ASN A 8 1.08 -29.41 -1.76
N LEU A 9 2.00 -29.79 -2.64
CA LEU A 9 3.44 -29.85 -2.31
C LEU A 9 4.00 -28.50 -1.82
N LEU A 10 3.35 -27.40 -2.21
CA LEU A 10 3.67 -26.03 -1.80
C LEU A 10 3.21 -25.69 -0.37
N ASP A 11 2.30 -26.46 0.21
CA ASP A 11 1.82 -26.26 1.60
C ASP A 11 2.79 -26.85 2.64
N LEU A 12 3.86 -27.51 2.19
CA LEU A 12 4.84 -28.21 3.04
C LEU A 12 6.21 -27.53 3.09
N LEU A 13 6.42 -26.46 2.33
CA LEU A 13 7.68 -25.73 2.31
C LEU A 13 7.59 -24.54 3.27
N SER A 14 8.52 -24.49 4.22
CA SER A 14 8.84 -23.25 4.95
C SER A 14 9.32 -22.17 3.97
N ASP A 15 9.27 -20.90 4.37
CA ASP A 15 9.72 -19.79 3.51
C ASP A 15 11.17 -20.01 3.03
N GLU A 16 12.05 -20.52 3.90
CA GLU A 16 13.43 -20.89 3.56
C GLU A 16 13.50 -22.01 2.51
N GLU A 17 12.67 -23.04 2.63
CA GLU A 17 12.61 -24.15 1.67
C GLU A 17 12.03 -23.72 0.31
N PHE A 18 11.06 -22.79 0.31
CA PHE A 18 10.54 -22.20 -0.92
C PHE A 18 11.63 -21.42 -1.68
N PHE A 19 12.44 -20.64 -0.97
CA PHE A 19 13.57 -19.90 -1.57
C PHE A 19 14.71 -20.82 -2.03
N GLU A 20 15.02 -21.89 -1.29
CA GLU A 20 15.99 -22.93 -1.71
C GLU A 20 15.53 -23.67 -2.97
N VAL A 21 14.25 -24.05 -3.06
CA VAL A 21 13.67 -24.68 -4.26
C VAL A 21 13.74 -23.76 -5.47
N ILE A 22 13.39 -22.47 -5.31
CA ILE A 22 13.55 -21.47 -6.38
C ILE A 22 15.01 -21.39 -6.82
N LYS A 23 15.96 -21.35 -5.87
CA LYS A 23 17.39 -21.22 -6.14
C LYS A 23 18.00 -22.44 -6.85
N ASN A 24 17.58 -23.65 -6.49
CA ASN A 24 18.20 -24.89 -6.96
C ASN A 24 17.53 -25.45 -8.23
N ASP A 25 16.21 -25.31 -8.39
CA ASP A 25 15.49 -25.95 -9.51
C ASP A 25 15.31 -25.02 -10.73
N PHE A 26 15.33 -23.69 -10.57
CA PHE A 26 15.15 -22.75 -11.68
C PHE A 26 16.45 -22.14 -12.25
N PHE A 27 17.59 -22.28 -11.56
CA PHE A 27 18.84 -21.60 -11.93
C PHE A 27 20.06 -22.48 -12.30
N PRO A 28 19.98 -23.63 -13.00
CA PRO A 28 21.23 -24.33 -13.33
C PRO A 28 22.07 -23.60 -14.40
N HIS A 29 21.48 -22.85 -15.33
CA HIS A 29 22.23 -22.28 -16.46
C HIS A 29 21.64 -20.96 -16.97
N ILE A 30 22.05 -19.82 -16.39
CA ILE A 30 21.89 -18.51 -17.05
C ILE A 30 23.26 -18.05 -17.51
N ASP A 31 23.60 -18.44 -18.73
CA ASP A 31 24.76 -17.94 -19.47
C ASP A 31 24.21 -17.03 -20.58
N GLN A 32 24.20 -15.70 -20.38
CA GLN A 32 23.65 -14.80 -21.41
C GLN A 32 24.39 -13.47 -21.55
N LYS A 33 24.84 -13.26 -22.80
CA LYS A 33 25.46 -12.04 -23.34
C LYS A 33 24.47 -10.88 -23.34
N ILE A 34 24.80 -9.81 -22.62
CA ILE A 34 23.92 -8.65 -22.42
C ILE A 34 24.14 -7.60 -23.52
N LYS A 35 23.12 -7.37 -24.36
CA LYS A 35 22.97 -6.12 -25.12
C LYS A 35 22.26 -5.10 -24.22
N ASN A 36 22.87 -3.91 -24.07
CA ASN A 36 22.24 -2.75 -23.45
C ASN A 36 20.97 -2.40 -24.24
N LEU A 37 19.81 -2.54 -23.61
CA LEU A 37 18.56 -2.04 -24.17
C LEU A 37 17.99 -0.95 -23.25
N SER A 38 17.87 0.25 -23.81
CA SER A 38 17.14 1.38 -23.23
C SER A 38 15.67 1.34 -23.65
N GLY A 39 14.76 1.77 -22.76
CA GLY A 39 13.42 2.24 -23.15
C GLY A 39 12.35 2.08 -22.07
N TYR A 40 12.08 0.84 -21.66
CA TYR A 40 10.82 0.53 -20.99
C TYR A 40 10.95 0.19 -19.51
N SER A 41 9.85 0.36 -18.79
CA SER A 41 9.71 -0.04 -17.40
C SER A 41 8.49 -0.92 -17.17
N GLY A 42 8.62 -1.83 -16.20
CA GLY A 42 7.51 -2.63 -15.67
C GLY A 42 7.17 -2.14 -14.26
N VAL A 43 5.88 -1.98 -13.98
CA VAL A 43 5.38 -1.61 -12.64
C VAL A 43 4.60 -2.78 -12.04
N TYR A 44 4.99 -3.19 -10.85
CA TYR A 44 4.39 -4.28 -10.10
C TYR A 44 3.82 -3.70 -8.82
N ILE A 45 2.57 -4.00 -8.54
CA ILE A 45 1.83 -3.40 -7.44
C ILE A 45 1.38 -4.51 -6.50
N ASP A 46 1.86 -4.44 -5.27
CA ASP A 46 1.19 -5.07 -4.14
C ASP A 46 -0.08 -4.27 -3.88
N PHE A 47 -1.17 -4.76 -4.47
CA PHE A 47 -2.40 -4.00 -4.54
C PHE A 47 -3.18 -4.08 -3.23
N GLU A 48 -2.96 -5.07 -2.39
CA GLU A 48 -3.58 -5.15 -1.07
C GLU A 48 -3.06 -4.02 -0.18
N ASN A 49 -1.73 -3.90 -0.04
CA ASN A 49 -1.13 -2.82 0.75
C ASN A 49 -1.42 -1.44 0.16
N PHE A 50 -1.43 -1.30 -1.17
CA PHE A 50 -1.85 -0.06 -1.81
C PHE A 50 -3.32 0.26 -1.54
N TRP A 51 -4.21 -0.73 -1.64
CA TRP A 51 -5.64 -0.57 -1.41
C TRP A 51 -5.93 -0.13 0.02
N TYR A 52 -5.32 -0.78 1.02
CA TYR A 52 -5.43 -0.34 2.42
C TYR A 52 -4.92 1.07 2.62
N SER A 53 -3.81 1.46 1.98
CA SER A 53 -3.33 2.84 2.05
C SER A 53 -4.36 3.82 1.45
N VAL A 54 -4.92 3.52 0.27
CA VAL A 54 -5.97 4.34 -0.37
C VAL A 54 -7.20 4.45 0.53
N LEU A 55 -7.60 3.35 1.16
CA LEU A 55 -8.70 3.31 2.10
C LEU A 55 -8.40 4.10 3.37
N ASP A 56 -7.21 4.01 3.95
CA ASP A 56 -6.80 4.80 5.11
C ASP A 56 -6.81 6.31 4.79
N PHE A 57 -6.35 6.67 3.58
CA PHE A 57 -6.46 8.05 3.08
C PHE A 57 -7.91 8.47 2.88
N ALA A 58 -8.73 7.57 2.36
CA ALA A 58 -10.16 7.80 2.29
C ALA A 58 -10.72 7.91 3.70
N GLU A 59 -10.29 7.12 4.69
CA GLU A 59 -10.82 7.04 6.07
C GLU A 59 -10.66 8.32 6.86
N ASP A 60 -9.65 9.14 6.54
CA ASP A 60 -9.60 10.52 7.02
C ASP A 60 -10.71 11.41 6.42
N PHE A 61 -11.44 10.94 5.40
CA PHE A 61 -12.77 11.36 4.94
C PHE A 61 -13.90 10.41 5.45
N LEU A 62 -13.59 9.14 5.80
CA LEU A 62 -14.52 8.02 6.15
C LEU A 62 -14.57 7.60 7.63
N SER A 63 -14.27 8.43 8.64
CA SER A 63 -14.48 8.15 10.09
C SER A 63 -15.95 7.90 10.51
N ARG A 64 -16.67 7.17 9.68
CA ARG A 64 -18.01 7.48 9.21
C ARG A 64 -18.55 6.30 8.37
N TYR A 65 -17.71 5.44 7.79
CA TYR A 65 -18.17 4.17 7.27
C TYR A 65 -18.46 3.20 8.43
N ASP A 66 -19.73 2.85 8.57
CA ASP A 66 -20.16 1.70 9.35
C ASP A 66 -20.77 0.79 8.30
N PHE A 67 -20.10 -0.30 7.92
CA PHE A 67 -20.68 -1.32 7.05
C PHE A 67 -21.51 -2.33 7.84
N GLU A 68 -21.50 -2.24 9.18
CA GLU A 68 -22.29 -3.08 10.04
C GLU A 68 -23.78 -2.73 9.93
N GLU A 69 -24.64 -3.74 9.71
CA GLU A 69 -26.08 -3.59 9.90
C GLU A 69 -26.34 -3.43 11.41
N LYS A 70 -26.66 -2.21 11.83
CA LYS A 70 -27.32 -1.96 13.11
C LYS A 70 -28.82 -1.88 12.88
N ASP A 71 -29.60 -2.01 13.95
CA ASP A 71 -31.02 -1.65 13.94
C ASP A 71 -31.16 -0.14 13.67
N GLU A 72 -31.06 0.23 12.39
CA GLU A 72 -31.09 1.61 11.90
C GLU A 72 -32.51 1.99 11.49
N THR A 73 -32.89 3.24 11.80
CA THR A 73 -34.08 3.87 11.24
C THR A 73 -33.92 4.09 9.72
N GLU A 74 -35.03 4.21 8.99
CA GLU A 74 -35.00 4.45 7.53
C GLU A 74 -34.24 5.73 7.16
N GLU A 75 -34.26 6.76 8.01
CA GLU A 75 -33.50 7.98 7.79
C GLU A 75 -31.99 7.77 7.97
N GLU A 76 -31.57 6.96 8.94
CA GLU A 76 -30.16 6.60 9.14
C GLU A 76 -29.63 5.78 7.96
N LYS A 77 -30.43 4.83 7.45
CA LYS A 77 -30.09 4.06 6.24
C LYS A 77 -29.90 4.97 5.02
N ARG A 78 -30.79 5.96 4.83
CA ARG A 78 -30.69 6.92 3.72
C ARG A 78 -29.42 7.78 3.81
N ILE A 79 -29.14 8.33 4.99
CA ILE A 79 -27.92 9.12 5.24
C ILE A 79 -26.67 8.26 5.00
N ARG A 80 -26.69 7.00 5.44
CA ARG A 80 -25.60 6.04 5.21
C ARG A 80 -25.39 5.73 3.74
N GLN A 81 -26.45 5.51 2.97
CA GLN A 81 -26.37 5.28 1.52
C GLN A 81 -25.79 6.48 0.77
N GLU A 82 -26.29 7.70 1.01
CA GLU A 82 -25.78 8.92 0.36
C GLU A 82 -24.29 9.14 0.64
N LYS A 83 -23.87 8.83 1.86
CA LYS A 83 -22.50 8.94 2.31
C LYS A 83 -21.60 7.90 1.67
N ASN A 84 -22.05 6.64 1.60
CA ASN A 84 -21.31 5.58 0.94
C ASN A 84 -21.11 5.90 -0.55
N GLN A 85 -22.13 6.47 -1.20
CA GLN A 85 -22.05 6.90 -2.58
C GLN A 85 -20.97 7.97 -2.80
N LYS A 86 -20.97 9.04 -1.99
CA LYS A 86 -19.98 10.14 -2.08
C LYS A 86 -18.55 9.65 -1.91
N THR A 87 -18.33 8.70 -1.02
CA THR A 87 -17.01 8.13 -0.81
C THR A 87 -16.54 7.29 -1.97
N ILE A 88 -17.42 6.48 -2.53
CA ILE A 88 -17.07 5.68 -3.70
C ILE A 88 -16.73 6.61 -4.87
N GLU A 89 -17.45 7.71 -5.03
CA GLU A 89 -17.12 8.76 -6.00
C GLU A 89 -15.76 9.40 -5.72
N PHE A 90 -15.44 9.69 -4.45
CA PHE A 90 -14.13 10.17 -4.04
C PHE A 90 -13.01 9.17 -4.38
N ILE A 91 -13.16 7.90 -3.99
CA ILE A 91 -12.17 6.84 -4.25
C ILE A 91 -11.99 6.64 -5.75
N LYS A 92 -13.07 6.60 -6.53
CA LYS A 92 -13.04 6.53 -7.99
C LYS A 92 -12.19 7.65 -8.56
N LYS A 93 -12.52 8.90 -8.22
CA LYS A 93 -11.82 10.08 -8.71
C LYS A 93 -10.34 10.09 -8.27
N PHE A 94 -10.09 9.76 -7.02
CA PHE A 94 -8.76 9.71 -6.45
C PHE A 94 -7.89 8.69 -7.18
N LEU A 95 -8.35 7.45 -7.34
CA LEU A 95 -7.62 6.42 -8.07
C LEU A 95 -7.42 6.81 -9.54
N ASP A 96 -8.43 7.41 -10.16
CA ASP A 96 -8.39 7.85 -11.56
C ASP A 96 -7.26 8.86 -11.80
N GLU A 97 -7.20 9.90 -10.96
CA GLU A 97 -6.17 10.95 -11.03
C GLU A 97 -4.79 10.44 -10.61
N LYS A 98 -4.70 9.63 -9.56
CA LYS A 98 -3.41 9.27 -8.95
C LYS A 98 -2.68 8.16 -9.69
N ILE A 99 -3.39 7.23 -10.31
CA ILE A 99 -2.76 6.21 -11.17
C ILE A 99 -2.14 6.87 -12.41
N ASP A 100 -2.87 7.78 -13.07
CA ASP A 100 -2.37 8.45 -14.27
C ASP A 100 -1.14 9.32 -13.95
N LEU A 101 -1.23 10.08 -12.86
CA LEU A 101 -0.12 10.90 -12.37
C LEU A 101 1.10 10.06 -11.95
N LEU A 102 0.90 8.89 -11.33
CA LEU A 102 1.99 7.96 -11.00
C LEU A 102 2.76 7.54 -12.26
N ILE A 103 2.05 7.16 -13.31
CA ILE A 103 2.64 6.74 -14.59
C ILE A 103 3.41 7.89 -15.23
N GLU A 104 2.80 9.07 -15.31
CA GLU A 104 3.43 10.29 -15.84
C GLU A 104 4.74 10.59 -15.12
N LYS A 105 4.71 10.60 -13.78
CA LYS A 105 5.88 10.94 -12.96
C LYS A 105 6.98 9.91 -13.06
N ILE A 106 6.65 8.62 -13.16
CA ILE A 106 7.63 7.56 -13.43
C ILE A 106 8.32 7.81 -14.76
N ASN A 107 7.54 8.04 -15.82
CA ASN A 107 8.07 8.27 -17.17
C ASN A 107 9.00 9.48 -17.21
N ASP A 108 8.56 10.60 -16.63
CA ASP A 108 9.27 11.87 -16.66
C ASP A 108 10.54 11.87 -15.81
N LYS A 109 10.46 11.36 -14.58
CA LYS A 109 11.58 11.37 -13.62
C LYS A 109 12.67 10.39 -14.01
N TYR A 110 12.29 9.20 -14.47
CA TYR A 110 13.24 8.11 -14.76
C TYR A 110 13.56 7.94 -16.24
N LYS A 111 13.05 8.85 -17.09
CA LYS A 111 13.27 8.89 -18.54
C LYS A 111 13.03 7.50 -19.15
N THR A 112 11.82 7.00 -18.93
CA THR A 112 11.39 5.67 -19.36
C THR A 112 9.95 5.73 -19.85
N GLN A 113 9.47 4.64 -20.45
CA GLN A 113 8.07 4.44 -20.77
C GLN A 113 7.56 3.22 -20.01
N VAL A 114 6.58 3.39 -19.13
CA VAL A 114 5.85 2.29 -18.50
C VAL A 114 5.16 1.48 -19.59
N ARG A 115 5.58 0.22 -19.73
CA ARG A 115 5.07 -0.71 -20.75
C ARG A 115 3.87 -1.47 -20.25
N PHE A 116 3.89 -1.87 -18.99
CA PHE A 116 2.79 -2.55 -18.34
C PHE A 116 2.77 -2.26 -16.85
N ILE A 117 1.61 -2.54 -16.27
CA ILE A 117 1.36 -2.48 -14.83
C ILE A 117 0.64 -3.77 -14.44
N LYS A 118 1.17 -4.48 -13.45
CA LYS A 118 0.59 -5.71 -12.91
C LYS A 118 0.25 -5.49 -11.44
N ALA A 119 -1.01 -5.66 -11.07
CA ALA A 119 -1.53 -5.51 -9.72
C ALA A 119 -1.89 -6.87 -9.13
N TYR A 120 -1.28 -7.20 -8.00
CA TYR A 120 -1.39 -8.49 -7.32
C TYR A 120 -2.23 -8.34 -6.05
N ALA A 121 -3.31 -9.09 -5.94
CA ALA A 121 -4.17 -9.15 -4.75
C ALA A 121 -5.14 -10.34 -4.81
N ASP A 122 -5.63 -10.79 -3.66
CA ASP A 122 -6.89 -11.51 -3.57
C ASP A 122 -8.07 -10.53 -3.70
N PHE A 123 -8.34 -10.09 -4.94
CA PHE A 123 -9.38 -9.09 -5.23
C PHE A 123 -10.78 -9.47 -4.73
N SER A 124 -11.06 -10.76 -4.48
CA SER A 124 -12.32 -11.21 -3.90
C SER A 124 -12.45 -10.94 -2.39
N ASN A 125 -11.32 -10.79 -1.70
CA ASN A 125 -11.24 -10.67 -0.25
C ASN A 125 -10.69 -9.31 0.21
N LEU A 126 -10.42 -8.39 -0.72
CA LEU A 126 -10.11 -7.00 -0.40
C LEU A 126 -11.24 -6.37 0.43
N TYR A 127 -10.86 -5.65 1.49
CA TYR A 127 -11.80 -4.95 2.35
C TYR A 127 -12.68 -3.96 1.57
N ALA A 128 -13.97 -3.92 1.93
CA ALA A 128 -15.00 -3.06 1.33
C ALA A 128 -15.31 -3.27 -0.16
N VAL A 129 -14.66 -4.23 -0.85
CA VAL A 129 -14.83 -4.40 -2.30
C VAL A 129 -16.20 -4.95 -2.68
N LYS A 130 -16.80 -5.81 -1.86
CA LYS A 130 -18.14 -6.36 -2.13
C LYS A 130 -19.20 -5.27 -2.04
N GLU A 131 -19.15 -4.49 -0.98
CA GLU A 131 -20.04 -3.38 -0.70
C GLU A 131 -19.89 -2.31 -1.77
N MET A 132 -18.66 -1.92 -2.12
CA MET A 132 -18.43 -0.97 -3.22
C MET A 132 -19.01 -1.45 -4.56
N LYS A 133 -19.00 -2.75 -4.82
CA LYS A 133 -19.61 -3.33 -6.02
C LYS A 133 -21.13 -3.15 -6.03
N GLU A 134 -21.79 -3.25 -4.89
CA GLU A 134 -23.24 -3.00 -4.75
C GLU A 134 -23.61 -1.56 -5.11
N TYR A 135 -22.72 -0.61 -4.81
CA TYR A 135 -22.84 0.80 -5.20
C TYR A 135 -22.23 1.10 -6.60
N GLY A 136 -22.09 0.08 -7.45
CA GLY A 136 -21.66 0.25 -8.84
C GLY A 136 -20.17 0.62 -9.00
N PHE A 137 -19.31 0.19 -8.09
CA PHE A 137 -17.86 0.27 -8.24
C PHE A 137 -17.19 -1.09 -8.20
N ASN A 138 -16.79 -1.60 -9.36
CA ASN A 138 -15.97 -2.79 -9.45
C ASN A 138 -14.50 -2.39 -9.65
N ILE A 139 -13.67 -2.64 -8.63
CA ILE A 139 -12.25 -2.27 -8.65
C ILE A 139 -11.47 -3.00 -9.75
N ILE A 140 -11.79 -4.26 -10.04
CA ILE A 140 -11.11 -5.03 -11.09
C ILE A 140 -11.38 -4.42 -12.47
N ASP A 141 -12.63 -4.07 -12.75
CA ASP A 141 -13.02 -3.46 -14.02
C ASP A 141 -12.45 -2.05 -14.16
N PHE A 142 -12.36 -1.31 -13.05
CA PHE A 142 -11.69 -0.01 -13.00
C PHE A 142 -10.20 -0.13 -13.37
N LEU A 143 -9.46 -1.03 -12.73
CA LEU A 143 -8.04 -1.26 -13.00
C LEU A 143 -7.80 -1.71 -14.44
N ARG A 144 -8.63 -2.62 -14.96
CA ARG A 144 -8.52 -3.08 -16.36
C ARG A 144 -8.74 -1.96 -17.38
N ARG A 145 -9.68 -1.04 -17.12
CA ARG A 145 -9.89 0.15 -17.97
C ARG A 145 -8.70 1.11 -17.94
N LYS A 146 -7.94 1.13 -16.85
CA LYS A 146 -6.65 1.82 -16.74
C LYS A 146 -5.49 1.07 -17.40
N GLY A 147 -5.73 -0.07 -18.05
CA GLY A 147 -4.70 -0.90 -18.66
C GLY A 147 -3.85 -1.67 -17.64
N ILE A 148 -4.30 -1.78 -16.39
CA ILE A 148 -3.62 -2.53 -15.33
C ILE A 148 -4.08 -3.98 -15.39
N GLN A 149 -3.11 -4.89 -15.54
CA GLN A 149 -3.35 -6.31 -15.45
C GLN A 149 -3.61 -6.69 -13.99
N THR A 150 -4.75 -7.33 -13.74
CA THR A 150 -5.14 -7.81 -12.40
C THR A 150 -4.79 -9.28 -12.26
N ILE A 151 -3.94 -9.60 -11.28
CA ILE A 151 -3.43 -10.94 -11.04
C ILE A 151 -3.88 -11.39 -9.65
N THR A 152 -4.67 -12.45 -9.63
CA THR A 152 -5.12 -13.10 -8.38
C THR A 152 -4.27 -14.33 -8.14
N PRO A 153 -3.68 -14.50 -6.94
CA PRO A 153 -2.97 -15.73 -6.59
C PRO A 153 -3.84 -16.97 -6.80
N TYR A 154 -3.23 -18.04 -7.31
CA TYR A 154 -3.94 -19.30 -7.57
C TYR A 154 -4.50 -19.91 -6.28
N VAL A 155 -3.70 -19.87 -5.20
CA VAL A 155 -4.10 -20.28 -3.86
C VAL A 155 -4.63 -19.05 -3.13
N ARG A 156 -5.93 -19.04 -2.86
CA ARG A 156 -6.62 -17.92 -2.18
C ARG A 156 -6.76 -18.16 -0.69
N GLY A 157 -6.88 -17.08 0.08
CA GLY A 157 -7.15 -17.15 1.52
C GLY A 157 -5.97 -17.59 2.40
N TYR A 158 -4.77 -17.69 1.84
CA TYR A 158 -3.53 -17.89 2.60
C TYR A 158 -2.76 -16.58 2.67
N LYS A 159 -2.15 -16.36 3.83
CA LYS A 159 -1.30 -15.19 4.09
C LYS A 159 -0.16 -15.12 3.05
N ASP A 160 0.21 -13.91 2.65
CA ASP A 160 1.40 -13.61 1.83
C ASP A 160 1.38 -14.22 0.40
N MET A 161 0.24 -14.74 -0.08
CA MET A 161 0.12 -15.31 -1.43
C MET A 161 0.19 -14.26 -2.53
N SER A 162 -0.31 -13.05 -2.26
CA SER A 162 -0.17 -11.87 -3.13
C SER A 162 1.30 -11.50 -3.31
N ASP A 163 2.06 -11.45 -2.21
CA ASP A 163 3.51 -11.15 -2.24
C ASP A 163 4.29 -12.18 -3.03
N ARG A 164 4.05 -13.48 -2.77
CA ARG A 164 4.69 -14.58 -3.51
C ARG A 164 4.35 -14.53 -5.00
N ALA A 165 3.08 -14.26 -5.34
CA ALA A 165 2.66 -14.11 -6.73
C ALA A 165 3.34 -12.92 -7.42
N LEU A 166 3.50 -11.80 -6.71
CA LEU A 166 4.23 -10.63 -7.20
C LEU A 166 5.69 -10.98 -7.48
N ILE A 167 6.37 -11.60 -6.51
CA ILE A 167 7.77 -12.01 -6.64
C ILE A 167 7.95 -12.92 -7.86
N LEU A 168 7.12 -13.97 -7.96
CA LEU A 168 7.17 -14.89 -9.10
C LEU A 168 6.88 -14.19 -10.42
N GLY A 169 5.93 -13.26 -10.47
CA GLY A 169 5.63 -12.50 -11.68
C GLY A 169 6.80 -11.61 -12.12
N VAL A 170 7.51 -10.96 -11.18
CA VAL A 170 8.73 -10.19 -11.49
C VAL A 170 9.83 -11.12 -12.03
N VAL A 171 10.04 -12.28 -11.40
CA VAL A 171 11.04 -13.26 -11.84
C VAL A 171 10.71 -13.83 -13.22
N GLU A 172 9.44 -14.14 -13.48
CA GLU A 172 8.96 -14.61 -14.77
C GLU A 172 9.29 -13.60 -15.88
N ASP A 173 8.96 -12.32 -15.68
CA ASP A 173 9.24 -11.26 -16.66
C ASP A 173 10.74 -11.00 -16.85
N LEU A 174 11.55 -11.24 -15.82
CA LEU A 174 13.02 -11.15 -15.91
C LEU A 174 13.63 -12.30 -16.73
N LEU A 175 13.12 -13.52 -16.56
CA LEU A 175 13.57 -14.71 -17.28
C LEU A 175 13.14 -14.66 -18.76
N HIS A 176 11.98 -14.09 -19.04
CA HIS A 176 11.49 -13.90 -20.40
C HIS A 176 12.11 -12.62 -20.97
N GLU A 177 13.32 -12.72 -21.53
CA GLU A 177 14.10 -11.61 -22.16
C GLU A 177 13.31 -10.74 -23.17
N ASN A 178 12.14 -11.21 -23.61
CA ASN A 178 11.26 -10.57 -24.58
C ASN A 178 10.67 -9.21 -24.15
N GLU A 179 10.64 -8.88 -22.86
CA GLU A 179 9.90 -7.70 -22.41
C GLU A 179 10.68 -6.38 -22.53
N ASN A 180 11.96 -6.42 -22.86
CA ASN A 180 12.80 -5.23 -23.06
C ASN A 180 12.66 -4.17 -21.93
N ILE A 181 12.47 -4.63 -20.70
CA ILE A 181 12.37 -3.77 -19.51
C ILE A 181 13.78 -3.44 -19.06
N SER A 182 14.09 -2.18 -18.81
CA SER A 182 15.37 -1.79 -18.18
C SER A 182 15.21 -1.31 -16.75
N LYS A 183 13.99 -0.91 -16.35
CA LYS A 183 13.66 -0.45 -15.01
C LYS A 183 12.48 -1.19 -14.42
N ILE A 184 12.60 -1.64 -13.18
CA ILE A 184 11.56 -2.34 -12.44
C ILE A 184 11.10 -1.45 -11.29
N PHE A 185 9.80 -1.23 -11.18
CA PHE A 185 9.20 -0.46 -10.11
C PHE A 185 8.27 -1.39 -9.32
N ILE A 186 8.52 -1.56 -8.03
CA ILE A 186 7.66 -2.36 -7.14
C ILE A 186 6.98 -1.41 -6.16
N LEU A 187 5.67 -1.27 -6.26
CA LEU A 187 4.84 -0.53 -5.32
C LEU A 187 4.50 -1.45 -4.13
N ALA A 188 5.28 -1.36 -3.06
CA ALA A 188 5.15 -2.20 -1.88
C ALA A 188 5.82 -1.53 -0.67
N GLY A 189 5.41 -1.89 0.54
CA GLY A 189 6.00 -1.37 1.78
C GLY A 189 6.81 -2.39 2.59
N ASP A 190 6.53 -3.68 2.43
CA ASP A 190 7.09 -4.75 3.26
C ASP A 190 8.56 -5.02 2.92
N ILE A 191 9.37 -5.35 3.94
CA ILE A 191 10.76 -5.77 3.79
C ILE A 191 10.90 -7.12 3.10
N ASP A 192 9.83 -7.92 3.07
CA ASP A 192 9.82 -9.27 2.48
C ASP A 192 10.17 -9.29 0.98
N TYR A 193 10.11 -8.13 0.30
CA TYR A 193 10.58 -7.98 -1.08
C TYR A 193 12.11 -7.78 -1.20
N TYR A 194 12.84 -7.63 -0.09
CA TYR A 194 14.29 -7.47 -0.10
C TYR A 194 15.05 -8.58 -0.84
N PRO A 195 14.78 -9.89 -0.62
CA PRO A 195 15.45 -10.96 -1.36
C PRO A 195 15.27 -10.85 -2.87
N LEU A 196 14.11 -10.37 -3.35
CA LEU A 196 13.89 -10.11 -4.77
C LEU A 196 14.81 -8.98 -5.28
N PHE A 197 14.92 -7.87 -4.55
CA PHE A 197 15.83 -6.78 -4.93
C PHE A 197 17.29 -7.21 -4.95
N GLU A 198 17.70 -8.01 -3.96
CA GLU A 198 19.03 -8.61 -3.91
C GLU A 198 19.27 -9.52 -5.12
N PHE A 199 18.32 -10.40 -5.44
CA PHE A 199 18.35 -11.26 -6.60
C PHE A 199 18.47 -10.48 -7.92
N ILE A 200 17.68 -9.42 -8.11
CA ILE A 200 17.76 -8.56 -9.29
C ILE A 200 19.14 -7.91 -9.37
N SER A 201 19.65 -7.37 -8.26
CA SER A 201 20.93 -6.65 -8.22
C SER A 201 22.13 -7.52 -8.62
N HIS A 202 22.10 -8.81 -8.25
CA HIS A 202 23.19 -9.74 -8.49
C HIS A 202 23.12 -10.39 -9.87
N ASN A 203 21.92 -10.69 -10.35
CA ASN A 203 21.75 -11.53 -11.55
C ASN A 203 21.36 -10.73 -12.79
N TYR A 204 20.84 -9.51 -12.64
CA TYR A 204 20.31 -8.73 -13.75
C TYR A 204 20.90 -7.32 -13.79
N ARG A 205 21.31 -6.87 -14.98
CA ARG A 205 21.70 -5.46 -15.23
C ARG A 205 20.46 -4.59 -15.45
N LYS A 206 19.57 -4.55 -14.46
CA LYS A 206 18.33 -3.77 -14.47
C LYS A 206 18.35 -2.80 -13.31
N ASP A 207 17.86 -1.59 -13.54
CA ASP A 207 17.55 -0.70 -12.44
C ASP A 207 16.27 -1.20 -11.78
N PHE A 208 16.20 -1.06 -10.46
CA PHE A 208 14.96 -1.33 -9.74
C PHE A 208 14.73 -0.29 -8.67
N PHE A 209 13.47 -0.10 -8.32
CA PHE A 209 13.00 0.88 -7.37
C PHE A 209 11.85 0.30 -6.55
N ILE A 210 11.83 0.62 -5.27
CA ILE A 210 10.66 0.42 -4.42
C ILE A 210 9.91 1.75 -4.30
N LEU A 211 8.61 1.72 -4.60
CA LEU A 211 7.72 2.85 -4.40
C LEU A 211 6.82 2.56 -3.21
N SER A 212 6.70 3.51 -2.28
CA SER A 212 5.82 3.36 -1.14
C SER A 212 5.43 4.70 -0.55
N PHE A 213 4.31 4.74 0.16
CA PHE A 213 4.06 5.78 1.15
C PHE A 213 5.10 5.68 2.27
N LYS A 214 5.53 6.83 2.80
CA LYS A 214 6.54 6.87 3.86
C LYS A 214 6.08 6.22 5.16
N SER A 215 4.78 6.26 5.44
CA SER A 215 4.17 5.61 6.60
C SER A 215 4.22 4.09 6.55
N VAL A 216 4.18 3.51 5.34
CA VAL A 216 4.05 2.06 5.13
C VAL A 216 5.40 1.41 4.84
N LEU A 217 6.36 2.16 4.31
CA LEU A 217 7.68 1.61 3.95
C LEU A 217 8.44 1.13 5.18
N SER A 218 8.90 -0.12 5.16
CA SER A 218 9.76 -0.67 6.20
C SER A 218 11.05 0.15 6.35
N ARG A 219 11.35 0.52 7.60
CA ARG A 219 12.55 1.32 7.92
C ARG A 219 13.85 0.58 7.65
N GLU A 220 13.81 -0.75 7.57
CA GLU A 220 14.97 -1.58 7.28
C GLU A 220 15.55 -1.28 5.89
N TYR A 221 14.72 -0.88 4.92
CA TYR A 221 15.19 -0.47 3.59
C TYR A 221 16.20 0.69 3.63
N TYR A 222 16.04 1.64 4.56
CA TYR A 222 16.95 2.78 4.67
C TYR A 222 18.32 2.40 5.26
N LYS A 223 18.43 1.23 5.90
CA LYS A 223 19.69 0.71 6.44
C LYS A 223 20.51 -0.05 5.40
N ILE A 224 19.88 -0.47 4.30
CA ILE A 224 20.52 -1.24 3.24
C ILE A 224 21.18 -0.28 2.23
N PHE A 225 22.51 -0.38 2.10
CA PHE A 225 23.31 0.58 1.33
C PHE A 225 22.85 0.75 -0.13
N PHE A 226 22.62 -0.35 -0.85
CA PHE A 226 22.26 -0.28 -2.28
C PHE A 226 20.80 0.14 -2.52
N MET A 227 19.95 0.13 -1.48
CA MET A 227 18.54 0.56 -1.55
C MET A 227 18.37 2.06 -1.40
N LYS A 228 19.34 2.76 -0.80
CA LYS A 228 19.22 4.19 -0.45
C LYS A 228 18.81 5.11 -1.61
N ASN A 229 19.26 4.81 -2.84
CA ASN A 229 18.93 5.58 -4.05
C ASN A 229 17.83 4.92 -4.91
N ARG A 230 17.23 3.84 -4.40
CA ARG A 230 16.20 3.04 -5.06
C ARG A 230 14.84 3.15 -4.37
N ILE A 231 14.78 3.82 -3.23
CA ILE A 231 13.53 4.15 -2.53
C ILE A 231 12.90 5.39 -3.16
N VAL A 232 11.61 5.28 -3.46
CA VAL A 232 10.80 6.35 -4.05
C VAL A 232 9.57 6.56 -3.18
N GLU A 233 9.60 7.62 -2.39
CA GLU A 233 8.45 7.99 -1.56
C GLU A 233 7.35 8.57 -2.47
N LEU A 234 6.17 7.95 -2.45
CA LEU A 234 5.01 8.34 -3.25
C LEU A 234 4.50 9.74 -2.87
N ASP A 235 4.65 10.11 -1.59
CA ASP A 235 4.35 11.45 -1.05
C ASP A 235 5.02 12.54 -1.90
N ASN A 236 6.24 12.29 -2.39
CA ASN A 236 7.01 13.24 -3.19
C ASN A 236 6.77 13.11 -4.70
N LEU A 237 6.08 12.06 -5.14
CA LEU A 237 5.96 11.70 -6.56
C LEU A 237 4.58 12.07 -7.10
N VAL A 238 3.52 11.70 -6.38
CA VAL A 238 2.11 11.70 -6.87
C VAL A 238 1.18 12.43 -5.90
N PHE A 239 1.57 12.48 -4.64
CA PHE A 239 0.74 12.97 -3.56
C PHE A 239 1.25 14.31 -3.02
N ASP A 240 1.34 15.30 -3.91
CA ASP A 240 1.36 16.71 -3.50
C ASP A 240 -0.06 17.06 -3.04
N PHE A 241 -0.41 16.60 -1.83
CA PHE A 241 -1.65 16.95 -1.21
C PHE A 241 -1.57 18.44 -0.91
N ASP A 242 -2.54 19.21 -1.38
CA ASP A 242 -2.88 20.49 -0.76
C ASP A 242 -3.46 20.17 0.64
N LEU A 243 -2.57 19.79 1.56
CA LEU A 243 -2.84 19.46 2.97
C LEU A 243 -3.43 20.66 3.72
N ASP A 244 -3.47 21.84 3.07
CA ASP A 244 -4.06 23.07 3.57
C ASP A 244 -5.54 23.23 3.25
N SER A 245 -6.23 22.23 2.68
CA SER A 245 -7.68 22.22 2.79
C SER A 245 -8.05 22.24 4.28
N LYS A 246 -8.58 23.38 4.74
CA LYS A 246 -8.87 23.66 6.16
C LYS A 246 -9.69 22.54 6.80
N GLU A 247 -10.52 21.86 6.02
CA GLU A 247 -11.34 20.73 6.44
C GLU A 247 -10.53 19.48 6.76
N LEU A 248 -9.60 19.07 5.91
CA LEU A 248 -8.75 17.89 6.16
C LEU A 248 -7.81 18.13 7.36
N ARG A 249 -7.24 19.33 7.46
CA ARG A 249 -6.39 19.72 8.60
C ARG A 249 -7.18 19.78 9.90
N LYS A 250 -8.43 20.25 9.88
CA LYS A 250 -9.32 20.23 11.05
C LYS A 250 -9.68 18.79 11.44
N HIS A 251 -9.99 17.94 10.47
CA HIS A 251 -10.38 16.55 10.73
C HIS A 251 -9.24 15.72 11.32
N LYS A 252 -8.03 15.81 10.75
CA LYS A 252 -6.84 15.14 11.29
C LYS A 252 -6.54 15.59 12.72
N LYS A 253 -6.76 16.87 13.05
CA LYS A 253 -6.62 17.37 14.42
C LYS A 253 -7.66 16.75 15.37
N GLU A 254 -8.90 16.62 14.91
CA GLU A 254 -9.99 16.01 15.70
C GLU A 254 -9.75 14.51 15.93
N LYS A 255 -9.25 13.77 14.91
CA LYS A 255 -8.90 12.35 15.02
C LYS A 255 -7.67 12.13 15.90
N CYS A 256 -6.61 12.90 15.70
CA CYS A 256 -5.44 12.93 16.57
C CYS A 256 -5.83 13.22 18.04
N PHE A 257 -6.81 14.09 18.27
CA PHE A 257 -7.33 14.36 19.61
C PHE A 257 -8.12 13.18 20.18
N LYS A 258 -9.00 12.55 19.39
CA LYS A 258 -9.72 11.35 19.82
C LYS A 258 -8.78 10.21 20.20
N ASP A 259 -7.77 9.93 19.39
CA ASP A 259 -6.79 8.87 19.66
C ASP A 259 -5.93 9.20 20.88
N PHE A 260 -5.59 10.48 21.07
CA PHE A 260 -4.92 10.94 22.29
C PHE A 260 -5.78 10.70 23.54
N MET A 261 -7.10 10.87 23.44
CA MET A 261 -8.06 10.61 24.51
C MET A 261 -8.32 9.10 24.71
N ILE A 262 -8.27 8.28 23.67
CA ILE A 262 -8.38 6.82 23.79
C ILE A 262 -7.11 6.21 24.43
N ALA A 263 -5.93 6.71 24.06
CA ALA A 263 -4.66 6.31 24.68
C ALA A 263 -4.63 6.60 26.19
N LYS A 264 -5.34 7.65 26.63
CA LYS A 264 -5.59 7.99 28.05
C LYS A 264 -6.43 6.92 28.76
N ASP A 265 -7.49 6.43 28.12
CA ASP A 265 -8.44 5.51 28.77
C ASP A 265 -7.97 4.05 28.78
N ILE A 266 -7.16 3.63 27.80
CA ILE A 266 -6.89 2.20 27.61
C ILE A 266 -5.66 1.70 28.37
N ARG A 267 -4.50 2.40 28.46
CA ARG A 267 -3.27 1.73 28.96
C ARG A 267 -2.22 2.48 29.78
N TYR A 268 -2.15 3.80 29.87
CA TYR A 268 -1.12 4.46 30.69
C TYR A 268 -1.57 5.82 31.24
N PRO A 269 -1.39 6.12 32.54
CA PRO A 269 -1.44 7.51 33.01
C PRO A 269 -0.25 8.25 32.40
N ILE A 270 -0.48 8.95 31.28
CA ILE A 270 0.53 9.80 30.66
C ILE A 270 0.83 10.92 31.66
N LYS A 271 2.04 10.91 32.22
CA LYS A 271 2.52 12.00 33.06
C LYS A 271 2.55 13.28 32.23
N GLU A 272 2.24 14.41 32.87
CA GLU A 272 2.13 15.73 32.23
C GLU A 272 3.39 16.12 31.43
N GLU A 273 4.56 15.74 31.95
CA GLU A 273 5.88 15.89 31.31
C GLU A 273 6.02 15.16 29.96
N ASN A 274 5.20 14.15 29.69
CA ASN A 274 5.23 13.33 28.46
C ASN A 274 4.13 13.68 27.46
N LEU A 275 3.20 14.58 27.80
CA LEU A 275 2.08 14.97 26.92
C LEU A 275 2.57 15.65 25.65
N LYS A 276 3.51 16.58 25.77
CA LYS A 276 4.11 17.28 24.63
C LYS A 276 4.72 16.29 23.62
N LYS A 277 5.55 15.36 24.11
CA LYS A 277 6.20 14.35 23.27
C LYS A 277 5.20 13.38 22.63
N THR A 278 4.12 13.04 23.34
CA THR A 278 3.07 12.16 22.82
C THR A 278 2.23 12.86 21.75
N ALA A 279 1.86 14.12 21.97
CA ALA A 279 1.17 14.96 20.99
C ALA A 279 2.03 15.22 19.75
N GLU A 280 3.34 15.43 19.91
CA GLU A 280 4.28 15.56 18.79
C GLU A 280 4.43 14.26 17.99
N ASN A 281 4.47 13.10 18.66
CA ASN A 281 4.56 11.79 17.99
C ASN A 281 3.26 11.44 17.26
N LEU A 282 2.10 11.72 17.85
CA LEU A 282 0.80 11.55 17.19
C LEU A 282 0.62 12.57 16.05
N GLY A 283 1.06 13.81 16.23
CA GLY A 283 1.10 14.79 15.15
C GLY A 283 1.91 14.30 13.97
N LYS A 284 3.09 13.72 14.20
CA LYS A 284 3.88 13.07 13.15
C LYS A 284 3.17 11.89 12.50
N HIS A 285 2.48 11.06 13.28
CA HIS A 285 1.68 9.94 12.76
C HIS A 285 0.53 10.42 11.86
N TYR A 286 -0.09 11.54 12.21
CA TYR A 286 -1.19 12.17 11.46
C TYR A 286 -0.74 13.20 10.41
N TYR A 287 0.56 13.34 10.15
CA TYR A 287 1.12 14.36 9.25
C TYR A 287 0.73 15.81 9.61
N LEU A 288 0.59 16.10 10.90
CA LEU A 288 0.31 17.42 11.46
C LEU A 288 1.57 18.01 12.09
N ASN A 289 2.01 19.16 11.56
CA ASN A 289 2.95 20.03 12.25
C ASN A 289 2.17 20.93 13.21
N PHE A 290 2.02 20.50 14.46
CA PHE A 290 1.44 21.34 15.50
C PHE A 290 2.40 22.47 15.89
N SER A 291 1.89 23.69 15.90
CA SER A 291 2.56 24.82 16.56
C SER A 291 2.56 24.65 18.08
N GLU A 292 3.47 25.32 18.79
CA GLU A 292 3.51 25.27 20.26
C GLU A 292 2.18 25.69 20.89
N LYS A 293 1.46 26.63 20.25
CA LYS A 293 0.12 27.05 20.68
C LYS A 293 -0.89 25.91 20.57
N GLU A 294 -0.86 25.13 19.50
CA GLU A 294 -1.78 24.01 19.28
C GLU A 294 -1.45 22.83 20.19
N VAL A 295 -0.17 22.55 20.44
CA VAL A 295 0.25 21.56 21.45
C VAL A 295 -0.22 21.98 22.84
N LYS A 296 -0.14 23.27 23.17
CA LYS A 296 -0.64 23.82 24.42
C LYS A 296 -2.16 23.72 24.53
N GLU A 297 -2.91 24.07 23.49
CA GLU A 297 -4.38 23.91 23.46
C GLU A 297 -4.83 22.45 23.63
N LEU A 298 -4.11 21.51 23.01
CA LEU A 298 -4.36 20.07 23.18
C LEU A 298 -4.05 19.61 24.62
N SER A 299 -2.95 20.10 25.20
CA SER A 299 -2.56 19.80 26.58
C SER A 299 -3.53 20.41 27.60
N ASP A 300 -3.99 21.64 27.38
CA ASP A 300 -4.95 22.34 28.24
C ASP A 300 -6.31 21.65 28.20
N LYS A 301 -6.78 21.23 27.01
CA LYS A 301 -8.01 20.41 26.88
C LYS A 301 -7.87 19.05 27.57
N PHE A 302 -6.69 18.43 27.50
CA PHE A 302 -6.40 17.19 28.20
C PHE A 302 -6.48 17.35 29.73
N LEU A 303 -5.87 18.41 30.27
CA LEU A 303 -5.87 18.70 31.71
C LEU A 303 -7.27 19.10 32.22
N ASN A 304 -8.03 19.86 31.44
CA ASN A 304 -9.39 20.30 31.80
C ASN A 304 -10.46 19.21 31.64
N SER A 305 -10.16 18.10 30.94
CA SER A 305 -11.04 16.92 30.92
C SER A 305 -11.01 16.08 32.22
N ARG A 306 -10.28 16.55 33.25
CA ARG A 306 -10.19 15.92 34.59
C ARG A 306 -11.25 16.41 35.59
N SER A 307 -12.01 17.46 35.27
CA SER A 307 -13.00 18.07 36.19
C SER A 307 -14.40 17.54 35.96
#